data_AF-A0A3N9NL05-F1
#
_entry.id   AF-A0A3N9NL05-F1
#
_cell.length_a   1.000
_cell.length_b   1.000
_cell.length_c   1.000
_cell.angle_alpha   90.00
_cell.angle_beta   90.00
_cell.angle_gamma   90.00
#
_symmetry.space_group_name_H-M   'P 1'
#
loop_
_entity.id
_entity.type
_entity.pdbx_description
1 polymer ?
#
loop_
_entity_poly.entity_id
_entity_poly.type
_entity_poly.pdbx_seq_one_letter_code
_entity_poly.pdbx_strand_id
1 'polypeptide(L)'
;MRPRQTIILVQPAPMRITAMTDDLKLALRAAHKACALIKAGFEQDFTTEHKADKSLVTSVDQQVDRLIYEFDLRTWGTTALELCAVAKGSADAFICVGDKLWDYAAGMCIVKEAGGEFLDWRGAAWNSSHSFILACQPGMKGVIIENISHLQY
;
A
#
# COMPACT_ATOMS: atom_id res chain seq x y z
N MET A 1 5.10 -19.10 0.17
CA MET A 1 4.48 -17.87 -0.36
C MET A 1 3.69 -17.26 0.79
N ARG A 2 3.88 -15.96 1.06
CA ARG A 2 3.12 -15.30 2.12
C ARG A 2 1.98 -14.54 1.47
N PRO A 3 0.74 -14.75 1.92
CA PRO A 3 -0.41 -14.10 1.31
C PRO A 3 -0.25 -12.58 1.44
N ARG A 4 -0.50 -11.85 0.34
CA ARG A 4 -0.66 -10.40 0.36
C ARG A 4 -2.03 -10.12 0.98
N GLN A 5 -2.03 -9.79 2.26
CA GLN A 5 -3.25 -9.46 2.99
C GLN A 5 -3.35 -7.95 3.07
N THR A 6 -4.21 -7.35 2.25
CA THR A 6 -4.62 -5.95 2.39
C THR A 6 -5.96 -5.87 3.12
N ILE A 7 -5.98 -5.13 4.22
CA ILE A 7 -7.17 -4.89 5.05
C ILE A 7 -7.47 -3.39 5.00
N ILE A 8 -8.68 -3.03 4.57
CA ILE A 8 -9.21 -1.65 4.52
C ILE A 8 -10.42 -1.57 5.46
N LEU A 9 -10.33 -0.77 6.53
CA LEU A 9 -11.45 -0.38 7.39
C LEU A 9 -12.01 0.98 6.92
N VAL A 10 -13.28 1.34 7.19
CA VAL A 10 -13.93 2.55 6.63
C VAL A 10 -14.64 3.43 7.70
N GLN A 11 -14.14 4.68 7.87
CA GLN A 11 -14.71 5.98 8.37
C GLN A 11 -14.31 6.45 9.80
N PRO A 12 -14.14 7.79 10.08
CA PRO A 12 -14.45 8.99 9.26
C PRO A 12 -13.39 10.15 9.17
N ALA A 13 -13.73 11.12 8.30
CA ALA A 13 -13.25 12.51 8.07
C ALA A 13 -12.20 12.74 6.93
N PRO A 14 -12.48 13.68 5.99
CA PRO A 14 -11.57 13.97 4.88
C PRO A 14 -10.34 14.74 5.37
N MET A 15 -9.16 14.16 5.13
CA MET A 15 -7.87 14.81 5.35
C MET A 15 -7.70 15.98 4.37
N ARG A 16 -7.42 17.19 4.89
CA ARG A 16 -7.17 18.38 4.05
C ARG A 16 -5.67 18.53 3.82
N ILE A 17 -5.21 18.27 2.59
CA ILE A 17 -3.89 18.70 2.13
C ILE A 17 -3.90 20.22 2.05
N THR A 18 -3.11 20.89 2.90
CA THR A 18 -3.12 22.36 3.03
C THR A 18 -2.04 23.06 2.21
N ALA A 19 -0.95 22.37 1.83
CA ALA A 19 0.09 22.86 0.93
C ALA A 19 0.89 21.70 0.31
N MET A 20 1.41 21.87 -0.91
CA MET A 20 2.29 20.88 -1.56
C MET A 20 3.76 21.11 -1.18
N THR A 21 4.35 20.17 -0.43
CA THR A 21 5.79 20.15 -0.13
C THR A 21 6.62 19.78 -1.37
N ASP A 22 7.94 19.99 -1.29
CA ASP A 22 8.85 19.63 -2.37
C ASP A 22 8.99 18.12 -2.55
N ASP A 23 8.88 17.34 -1.46
CA ASP A 23 8.85 15.88 -1.50
C ASP A 23 7.57 15.37 -2.18
N LEU A 24 6.42 15.99 -1.93
CA LEU A 24 5.17 15.66 -2.62
C LEU A 24 5.26 15.99 -4.12
N LYS A 25 5.83 17.15 -4.47
CA LYS A 25 6.08 17.52 -5.88
C LYS A 25 7.01 16.51 -6.56
N LEU A 26 8.05 16.06 -5.87
CA LEU A 26 8.99 15.06 -6.39
C LEU A 26 8.31 13.70 -6.59
N ALA A 27 7.53 13.24 -5.61
CA ALA A 27 6.77 12.00 -5.68
C ALA A 27 5.76 12.02 -6.85
N LEU A 28 5.04 13.13 -7.02
CA LEU A 28 4.10 13.32 -8.14
C LEU A 28 4.82 13.33 -9.50
N ARG A 29 5.98 14.00 -9.60
CA ARG A 29 6.80 13.96 -10.82
C ARG A 29 7.31 12.56 -11.13
N ALA A 30 7.76 11.80 -10.13
CA ALA A 30 8.20 10.43 -10.29
C ALA A 30 7.04 9.52 -10.74
N ALA A 31 5.86 9.66 -10.12
CA ALA A 31 4.65 8.94 -10.50
C ALA A 31 4.23 9.24 -11.94
N HIS A 32 4.25 10.51 -12.38
CA HIS A 32 3.96 10.88 -13.76
C HIS A 32 4.97 10.29 -14.75
N LYS A 33 6.28 10.32 -14.44
CA LYS A 33 7.31 9.71 -15.29
C LYS A 33 7.15 8.18 -15.38
N ALA A 34 6.89 7.53 -14.25
CA ALA A 34 6.63 6.08 -14.22
C ALA A 34 5.38 5.73 -15.03
N CYS A 35 4.30 6.51 -14.89
CA CYS A 35 3.07 6.33 -15.67
C CYS A 35 3.32 6.49 -17.18
N ALA A 36 4.10 7.50 -17.58
CA ALA A 36 4.48 7.68 -18.98
C ALA A 36 5.29 6.50 -19.53
N LEU A 37 6.22 5.94 -18.74
CA LEU A 37 6.99 4.75 -19.11
C LEU A 37 6.10 3.51 -19.24
N ILE A 38 5.21 3.28 -18.27
CA ILE A 38 4.26 2.16 -18.30
C ILE A 38 3.36 2.27 -19.53
N LYS A 39 2.80 3.46 -19.80
CA LYS A 39 1.93 3.70 -20.95
C LYS A 39 2.67 3.48 -22.27
N ALA A 40 3.91 3.96 -22.40
CA ALA A 40 4.74 3.71 -23.58
C ALA A 40 5.06 2.21 -23.75
N GLY A 41 5.21 1.45 -22.66
CA GLY A 41 5.41 0.01 -22.69
C GLY A 41 4.19 -0.80 -23.15
N PHE A 42 2.96 -0.29 -22.96
CA PHE A 42 1.74 -0.93 -23.46
C PHE A 42 1.54 -0.76 -24.98
N GLU A 43 2.19 0.21 -25.60
CA GLU A 43 2.08 0.52 -27.04
C GLU A 43 3.22 -0.09 -27.88
N GLN A 44 4.11 -0.89 -27.27
CA GLN A 44 5.28 -1.48 -27.92
C GLN A 44 5.36 -3.00 -27.69
N ASP A 45 6.09 -3.70 -28.57
CA ASP A 45 6.55 -5.05 -28.29
C ASP A 45 7.49 -5.01 -27.08
N PHE A 46 7.10 -5.69 -26.00
CA PHE A 46 7.88 -5.73 -24.76
C PHE A 46 8.53 -7.10 -24.56
N THR A 47 9.71 -7.09 -23.96
CA THR A 47 10.36 -8.30 -23.46
C THR A 47 9.77 -8.65 -22.10
N THR A 48 9.29 -9.88 -21.95
CA THR A 48 8.77 -10.40 -20.70
C THR A 48 9.88 -11.06 -19.90
N GLU A 49 10.28 -10.42 -18.80
CA GLU A 49 10.99 -11.11 -17.73
C GLU A 49 9.97 -11.52 -16.67
N HIS A 50 9.93 -12.81 -16.34
CA HIS A 50 9.13 -13.26 -15.22
C HIS A 50 9.81 -12.81 -13.92
N LYS A 51 9.01 -12.31 -12.96
CA LYS A 51 9.49 -12.13 -11.58
C LYS A 51 10.23 -13.40 -11.15
N ALA A 52 11.32 -13.23 -10.41
CA ALA A 52 12.20 -14.34 -9.99
C ALA A 52 11.46 -15.49 -9.28
N ASP A 53 10.25 -15.24 -8.77
CA ASP A 53 9.45 -16.20 -8.03
C ASP A 53 8.44 -17.01 -8.87
N LYS A 54 8.13 -16.62 -10.13
CA LYS A 54 7.17 -17.30 -11.04
C LYS A 54 5.90 -17.82 -10.32
N SER A 55 5.43 -17.05 -9.34
CA SER A 55 4.50 -17.54 -8.33
C SER A 55 3.16 -17.95 -8.95
N LEU A 56 2.74 -19.19 -8.68
CA LEU A 56 1.41 -19.69 -8.99
C LEU A 56 0.41 -19.17 -7.95
N VAL A 57 -0.84 -18.91 -8.35
CA VAL A 57 -1.93 -18.67 -7.40
C VAL A 57 -2.23 -20.00 -6.70
N THR A 58 -2.00 -20.05 -5.39
CA THR A 58 -2.22 -21.27 -4.61
C THR A 58 -3.67 -21.37 -4.13
N SER A 59 -4.08 -22.57 -3.75
CA SER A 59 -5.37 -22.79 -3.07
C SER A 59 -5.48 -22.02 -1.75
N VAL A 60 -4.35 -21.64 -1.16
CA VAL A 60 -4.30 -20.79 0.05
C VAL A 60 -4.62 -19.34 -0.31
N ASP A 61 -4.07 -18.81 -1.41
CA ASP A 61 -4.38 -17.44 -1.86
C ASP A 61 -5.88 -17.29 -2.14
N GLN A 62 -6.51 -18.28 -2.77
CA GLN A 62 -7.97 -18.30 -3.02
C GLN A 62 -8.81 -18.38 -1.74
N GLN A 63 -8.32 -19.08 -0.71
CA GLN A 63 -9.02 -19.15 0.58
C GLN A 63 -8.92 -17.82 1.33
N VAL A 64 -7.75 -17.17 1.31
CA VAL A 64 -7.56 -15.83 1.88
C VAL A 64 -8.44 -14.82 1.16
N ASP A 65 -8.49 -14.85 -0.17
CA ASP A 65 -9.35 -13.97 -0.96
C ASP A 65 -10.83 -14.12 -0.58
N ARG A 66 -11.32 -15.36 -0.42
CA ARG A 66 -12.68 -15.62 0.07
C ARG A 66 -12.94 -15.04 1.46
N LEU A 67 -12.01 -15.20 2.40
CA LEU A 67 -12.15 -14.64 3.75
C LEU A 67 -12.21 -13.11 3.72
N ILE A 68 -11.39 -12.47 2.89
CA ILE A 68 -11.41 -11.01 2.70
C ILE A 68 -12.82 -10.55 2.27
N TYR A 69 -13.42 -11.23 1.30
CA TYR A 69 -14.79 -10.92 0.86
C TYR A 69 -15.84 -11.23 1.95
N GLU A 70 -15.71 -12.32 2.69
CA GLU A 70 -16.63 -12.70 3.77
C GLU A 70 -16.66 -11.68 4.91
N PHE A 71 -15.50 -11.12 5.27
CA PHE A 71 -15.38 -10.09 6.30
C PHE A 71 -15.57 -8.66 5.77
N ASP A 72 -16.09 -8.51 4.55
CA ASP A 72 -16.31 -7.23 3.84
C ASP A 72 -15.07 -6.31 3.79
N LEU A 73 -13.88 -6.91 3.80
CA LEU A 73 -12.63 -6.23 3.57
C LEU A 73 -12.46 -5.93 2.07
N ARG A 74 -11.87 -4.77 1.75
CA ARG A 74 -11.65 -4.37 0.36
C ARG A 74 -10.20 -4.59 -0.03
N THR A 75 -10.00 -5.24 -1.17
CA THR A 75 -8.73 -5.26 -1.91
C THR A 75 -9.01 -4.75 -3.32
N TRP A 76 -8.24 -3.76 -3.76
CA TRP A 76 -8.31 -3.22 -5.12
C TRP A 76 -7.19 -3.77 -6.00
N GLY A 77 -6.27 -4.54 -5.43
CA GLY A 77 -5.17 -5.18 -6.16
C GLY A 77 -4.12 -4.20 -6.65
N THR A 78 -4.14 -2.95 -6.16
CA THR A 78 -3.20 -1.89 -6.51
C THR A 78 -2.81 -1.10 -5.28
N THR A 79 -1.60 -1.38 -4.78
CA THR A 79 -0.98 -0.73 -3.63
C THR A 79 -1.06 0.80 -3.72
N ALA A 80 -0.78 1.36 -4.89
CA ALA A 80 -0.79 2.80 -5.11
C ALA A 80 -2.19 3.41 -4.90
N LEU A 81 -3.25 2.74 -5.37
CA LEU A 81 -4.62 3.23 -5.22
C LEU A 81 -5.12 3.08 -3.78
N GLU A 82 -4.78 1.96 -3.13
CA GLU A 82 -5.15 1.69 -1.74
C GLU A 82 -4.48 2.71 -0.79
N LEU A 83 -3.22 3.04 -1.03
CA LEU A 83 -2.52 4.12 -0.29
C LEU A 83 -3.15 5.50 -0.55
N CYS A 84 -3.58 5.79 -1.79
CA CYS A 84 -4.35 7.02 -2.06
C CYS A 84 -5.71 7.01 -1.35
N ALA A 85 -6.33 5.85 -1.17
CA ALA A 85 -7.58 5.68 -0.43
C ALA A 85 -7.39 6.07 1.04
N VAL A 86 -6.28 5.61 1.63
CA VAL A 86 -5.85 6.00 2.98
C VAL A 86 -5.63 7.50 2.99
N ALA A 87 -4.76 8.05 2.16
CA ALA A 87 -4.47 9.50 2.17
C ALA A 87 -5.71 10.40 2.05
N LYS A 88 -6.73 9.98 1.30
CA LYS A 88 -8.01 10.71 1.14
C LYS A 88 -8.95 10.59 2.35
N GLY A 89 -8.72 9.62 3.24
CA GLY A 89 -9.64 9.28 4.35
C GLY A 89 -10.83 8.42 3.92
N SER A 90 -10.76 7.79 2.74
CA SER A 90 -11.75 6.80 2.29
C SER A 90 -11.45 5.37 2.78
N ALA A 91 -10.26 5.17 3.36
CA ALA A 91 -9.81 3.95 4.02
C ALA A 91 -9.06 4.33 5.29
N ASP A 92 -9.24 3.56 6.37
CA ASP A 92 -8.60 3.83 7.64
C ASP A 92 -7.14 3.37 7.65
N ALA A 93 -6.86 2.26 6.94
CA ALA A 93 -5.53 1.69 6.83
C ALA A 93 -5.31 0.86 5.57
N PHE A 94 -4.04 0.66 5.27
CA PHE A 94 -3.48 -0.29 4.32
C PHE A 94 -2.41 -1.08 5.09
N ILE A 95 -2.63 -2.39 5.21
CA ILE A 95 -1.70 -3.33 5.84
C ILE A 95 -1.25 -4.25 4.72
N CYS A 96 0.04 -4.46 4.50
CA CYS A 96 0.50 -5.36 3.44
C CYS A 96 1.87 -5.97 3.74
N VAL A 97 2.16 -7.12 3.16
CA VAL A 97 3.49 -7.72 3.14
C VAL A 97 3.88 -8.17 1.73
N GLY A 98 5.12 -7.86 1.32
CA GLY A 98 5.70 -8.37 0.07
C GLY A 98 5.60 -7.44 -1.14
N ASP A 99 5.14 -6.20 -0.95
CA ASP A 99 5.24 -5.16 -1.97
C ASP A 99 6.67 -4.64 -2.12
N LYS A 100 6.99 -4.18 -3.32
CA LYS A 100 8.32 -3.66 -3.68
C LYS A 100 8.33 -2.14 -3.54
N LEU A 101 9.53 -1.57 -3.40
CA LEU A 101 9.69 -0.13 -3.17
C LEU A 101 8.93 0.73 -4.17
N TRP A 102 8.92 0.35 -5.44
CA TRP A 102 8.19 1.06 -6.49
C TRP A 102 6.65 0.95 -6.39
N ASP A 103 6.11 -0.06 -5.70
CA ASP A 103 4.67 -0.24 -5.52
C ASP A 103 4.09 0.78 -4.51
N TYR A 104 4.88 1.18 -3.51
CA TYR A 104 4.41 2.04 -2.41
C TYR A 104 5.16 3.37 -2.23
N ALA A 105 6.33 3.59 -2.87
CA ALA A 105 7.15 4.80 -2.62
C ALA A 105 6.37 6.11 -2.83
N ALA A 106 5.61 6.20 -3.93
CA ALA A 106 4.78 7.37 -4.20
C ALA A 106 3.64 7.51 -3.17
N GLY A 107 2.96 6.39 -2.86
CA GLY A 107 1.86 6.36 -1.88
C GLY A 107 2.32 6.71 -0.47
N MET A 108 3.53 6.31 -0.06
CA MET A 108 4.14 6.69 1.22
C MET A 108 4.24 8.21 1.37
N CYS A 109 4.75 8.90 0.35
CA CYS A 109 4.84 10.36 0.38
C CYS A 109 3.44 10.98 0.49
N ILE A 110 2.49 10.51 -0.33
CA ILE A 110 1.12 11.04 -0.34
C ILE A 110 0.43 10.84 1.03
N VAL A 111 0.55 9.67 1.64
CA VAL A 111 -0.03 9.37 2.97
C VAL A 111 0.56 10.29 4.04
N LYS A 112 1.91 10.42 4.08
CA LYS A 112 2.59 11.27 5.06
C LYS A 112 2.18 12.74 4.92
N GLU A 113 2.09 13.22 3.69
CA GLU A 113 1.72 14.62 3.38
C GLU A 113 0.25 14.94 3.64
N ALA A 114 -0.62 13.95 3.51
CA ALA A 114 -1.98 14.10 3.98
C ALA A 114 -2.02 14.27 5.51
N GLY A 115 -1.06 13.67 6.23
CA GLY A 115 -0.98 13.66 7.70
C GLY A 115 -1.07 12.26 8.30
N GLY A 116 -1.23 11.22 7.47
CA GLY A 116 -1.25 9.82 7.89
C GLY A 116 0.12 9.30 8.27
N GLU A 117 0.14 8.09 8.83
CA GLU A 117 1.37 7.41 9.25
C GLU A 117 1.75 6.32 8.25
N PHE A 118 3.07 6.09 8.06
CA PHE A 118 3.61 5.00 7.25
C PHE A 118 4.76 4.32 8.00
N LEU A 119 4.54 3.07 8.40
CA LEU A 119 5.22 2.36 9.48
C LEU A 119 5.45 0.89 9.09
N ASP A 120 6.20 0.16 9.91
CA ASP A 120 6.10 -1.30 9.96
C ASP A 120 4.95 -1.77 10.88
N TRP A 121 4.70 -3.08 10.94
CA TRP A 121 3.61 -3.63 11.77
C TRP A 121 3.93 -3.58 13.28
N ARG A 122 5.18 -3.27 13.66
CA ARG A 122 5.62 -2.99 15.03
C ARG A 122 5.57 -1.50 15.38
N GLY A 123 5.17 -0.64 14.43
CA GLY A 123 5.07 0.80 14.61
C GLY A 123 6.37 1.58 14.45
N ALA A 124 7.45 0.93 14.04
CA ALA A 124 8.70 1.58 13.73
C ALA A 124 8.59 2.36 12.42
N ALA A 125 9.40 3.40 12.28
CA ALA A 125 9.50 4.15 11.04
C ALA A 125 9.98 3.23 9.90
N TRP A 126 9.28 3.27 8.77
CA TRP A 126 9.63 2.47 7.61
C TRP A 126 11.05 2.76 7.10
N ASN A 127 11.87 1.72 6.93
CA ASN A 127 13.28 1.84 6.53
C ASN A 127 13.72 0.88 5.40
N SER A 128 12.77 0.22 4.71
CA SER A 128 13.01 -0.75 3.62
C SER A 128 13.75 -2.06 3.96
N SER A 129 14.11 -2.31 5.23
CA SER A 129 14.82 -3.53 5.65
C SER A 129 13.96 -4.81 5.59
N HIS A 130 12.64 -4.66 5.54
CA HIS A 130 11.67 -5.74 5.42
C HIS A 130 10.52 -5.31 4.50
N SER A 131 9.48 -6.14 4.36
CA SER A 131 8.36 -5.90 3.44
C SER A 131 7.00 -5.65 4.12
N PHE A 132 6.96 -5.58 5.46
CA PHE A 132 5.75 -5.35 6.27
C PHE A 132 5.35 -3.89 6.37
N ILE A 133 4.34 -3.49 5.62
CA ILE A 133 3.92 -2.10 5.48
C ILE A 133 2.62 -1.88 6.21
N LEU A 134 2.55 -0.82 7.01
CA LEU A 134 1.34 -0.25 7.57
C LEU A 134 1.27 1.21 7.13
N ALA A 135 0.19 1.59 6.45
CA ALA A 135 -0.19 2.99 6.26
C ALA A 135 -1.56 3.21 6.89
N CYS A 136 -1.76 4.28 7.66
CA CYS A 136 -3.05 4.51 8.31
C CYS A 136 -3.38 6.00 8.54
N GLN A 137 -4.66 6.28 8.78
CA GLN A 137 -5.14 7.58 9.23
C GLN A 137 -4.47 8.01 10.55
N PRO A 138 -4.37 9.32 10.82
CA PRO A 138 -3.99 9.82 12.13
C PRO A 138 -4.87 9.19 13.23
N GLY A 139 -4.23 8.70 14.30
CA GLY A 139 -4.93 8.12 15.45
C GLY A 139 -5.26 6.61 15.33
N MET A 140 -5.13 6.00 14.15
CA MET A 140 -5.41 4.57 13.96
C MET A 140 -4.24 3.64 14.32
N LYS A 141 -3.02 4.18 14.43
CA LYS A 141 -1.80 3.41 14.69
C LYS A 141 -1.90 2.49 15.91
N GLY A 142 -2.35 3.02 17.05
CA GLY A 142 -2.34 2.30 18.32
C GLY A 142 -3.20 1.02 18.25
N VAL A 143 -4.45 1.17 17.82
CA VAL A 143 -5.39 0.05 17.71
C VAL A 143 -4.92 -0.99 16.68
N ILE A 144 -4.34 -0.57 15.56
CA ILE A 144 -3.88 -1.52 14.54
C ILE A 144 -2.68 -2.32 15.04
N ILE A 145 -1.65 -1.66 15.57
CA ILE A 145 -0.41 -2.32 16.01
C ILE A 145 -0.68 -3.32 17.13
N GLU A 146 -1.57 -3.00 18.07
CA GLU A 146 -1.98 -3.92 19.13
C GLU A 146 -2.48 -5.25 18.56
N ASN A 147 -3.15 -5.22 17.41
CA ASN A 147 -3.74 -6.39 16.78
C ASN A 147 -2.80 -7.11 15.78
N ILE A 148 -1.81 -6.43 15.19
CA ILE A 148 -1.00 -7.03 14.10
C ILE A 148 0.49 -7.19 14.40
N SER A 149 1.02 -6.56 15.45
CA SER A 149 2.47 -6.52 15.70
C SER A 149 3.11 -7.91 15.86
N HIS A 150 2.37 -8.86 16.43
CA HIS A 150 2.79 -10.24 16.63
C HIS A 150 2.87 -11.06 15.32
N LEU A 151 2.31 -10.55 14.22
CA LEU A 151 2.31 -11.21 12.90
C LEU A 151 3.56 -10.87 12.07
N GLN A 152 4.37 -9.90 12.49
CA GLN A 152 5.66 -9.57 11.88
C GLN A 152 6.74 -10.54 12.37
N TYR A 153 6.95 -11.63 11.63
CA TYR A 153 8.01 -12.64 11.85
C TYR A 153 9.34 -12.26 11.16
#